data_AF-A0A7C7UM78-F1
#
_entry.id   AF-A0A7C7UM78-F1
#
_cell.length_a   1.000
_cell.length_b   1.000
_cell.length_c   1.000
_cell.angle_alpha   90.00
_cell.angle_beta   90.00
_cell.angle_gamma   90.00
#
_symmetry.space_group_name_H-M   'P 1'
#
loop_
_entity.id
_entity.type
_entity.pdbx_description
1 polymer ?
#
loop_
_entity_poly.entity_id
_entity_poly.type
_entity_poly.pdbx_seq_one_letter_code
_entity_poly.pdbx_strand_id
1 'polypeptide(L)'
;METSVEFTFGVPEDVAQSPYPEKVVLAFYLALGHNNPLAQTYLSEASGLKDKVGSDSFGTAASGDQIQRVLVKRIIYTPDKEKEEKHEPVRVTVSVASVTSAGEDPPRDVTWEVIWEPPREGVAKPGWKLHRMITPTSNLPNLRQGHST
;
A
#
# COMPACT_ATOMS: atom_id res chain seq x y z
N MET A 1 9.08 -10.72 16.11
CA MET A 1 7.98 -11.62 15.70
C MET A 1 7.52 -11.14 14.33
N GLU A 2 7.60 -12.00 13.32
CA GLU A 2 7.01 -11.75 12.00
C GLU A 2 5.58 -12.32 12.03
N THR A 3 4.57 -11.48 11.78
CA THR A 3 3.18 -11.90 11.70
C THR A 3 2.78 -11.93 10.23
N SER A 4 2.58 -13.13 9.68
CA SER A 4 2.02 -13.28 8.33
C SER A 4 0.52 -13.00 8.37
N VAL A 5 0.05 -12.11 7.50
CA VAL A 5 -1.37 -11.72 7.40
C VAL A 5 -2.00 -12.43 6.20
N GLU A 6 -2.92 -13.34 6.49
CA GLU A 6 -3.78 -13.97 5.50
C GLU A 6 -5.25 -13.66 5.81
N PHE A 7 -6.07 -13.48 4.79
CA PHE A 7 -7.52 -13.47 4.95
C PHE A 7 -8.04 -14.91 4.93
N THR A 8 -8.26 -15.53 6.09
CA THR A 8 -8.74 -16.93 6.20
C THR A 8 -10.10 -17.17 5.51
N PHE A 9 -10.90 -16.13 5.28
CA PHE A 9 -12.27 -16.22 4.73
C PHE A 9 -12.54 -15.26 3.55
N GLY A 10 -11.51 -14.89 2.78
CA GLY A 10 -11.62 -13.86 1.75
C GLY A 10 -11.62 -12.44 2.32
N VAL A 11 -11.59 -11.43 1.45
CA VAL A 11 -11.51 -10.00 1.83
C VAL A 11 -12.85 -9.57 2.46
N PRO A 12 -12.89 -9.11 3.72
CA PRO A 12 -14.11 -8.59 4.35
C PRO A 12 -14.72 -7.42 3.57
N GLU A 13 -16.06 -7.25 3.61
CA GLU A 13 -16.73 -6.12 2.96
C GLU A 13 -16.28 -4.75 3.50
N ASP A 14 -15.86 -4.67 4.77
CA ASP A 14 -15.46 -3.44 5.47
C ASP A 14 -13.99 -3.48 5.94
N VAL A 15 -13.05 -3.87 5.06
CA VAL A 15 -11.60 -3.91 5.42
C VAL A 15 -11.06 -2.58 5.96
N ALA A 16 -11.50 -1.46 5.41
CA ALA A 16 -11.04 -0.13 5.84
C ALA A 16 -11.42 0.19 7.30
N GLN A 17 -12.45 -0.47 7.83
CA GLN A 17 -12.90 -0.36 9.22
C GLN A 17 -12.23 -1.39 10.15
N SER A 18 -11.34 -2.23 9.62
CA SER A 18 -10.61 -3.15 10.48
C SER A 18 -9.68 -2.36 11.41
N PRO A 19 -9.50 -2.79 12.67
CA PRO A 19 -8.53 -2.16 13.57
C PRO A 19 -7.07 -2.35 13.12
N TYR A 20 -6.84 -3.08 12.03
CA TYR A 20 -5.53 -3.48 11.52
C TYR A 20 -5.24 -2.74 10.19
N PRO A 21 -4.43 -1.66 10.21
CA PRO A 21 -4.16 -0.83 9.04
C PRO A 21 -3.47 -1.61 7.90
N GLU A 22 -2.77 -2.69 8.21
CA GLU A 22 -2.13 -3.53 7.21
C GLU A 22 -3.13 -4.29 6.32
N LYS A 23 -4.38 -4.49 6.78
CA LYS A 23 -5.40 -5.14 5.98
C LYS A 23 -5.87 -4.30 4.80
N VAL A 24 -5.88 -2.97 4.91
CA VAL A 24 -6.23 -2.11 3.76
C VAL A 24 -5.15 -2.18 2.67
N VAL A 25 -3.89 -2.34 3.05
CA VAL A 25 -2.79 -2.56 2.09
C VAL A 25 -2.96 -3.91 1.39
N LEU A 26 -3.26 -4.97 2.13
CA LEU A 26 -3.55 -6.29 1.54
C LEU A 26 -4.72 -6.22 0.55
N ALA A 27 -5.84 -5.62 0.95
CA ALA A 27 -7.03 -5.51 0.11
C ALA A 27 -6.80 -4.67 -1.15
N PHE A 28 -6.00 -3.60 -1.06
CA PHE A 28 -5.58 -2.82 -2.23
C PHE A 28 -4.88 -3.69 -3.28
N TYR A 29 -3.85 -4.45 -2.88
CA TYR A 29 -3.11 -5.27 -3.83
C TYR A 29 -3.91 -6.47 -4.36
N LEU A 30 -4.79 -7.07 -3.55
CA LEU A 30 -5.68 -8.13 -4.02
C LEU A 30 -6.71 -7.62 -5.06
N ALA A 31 -7.07 -6.34 -4.99
CA ALA A 31 -7.95 -5.71 -5.97
C ALA A 31 -7.19 -5.18 -7.21
N LEU A 32 -5.91 -4.81 -7.09
CA LEU A 32 -5.13 -4.22 -8.18
C LEU A 32 -4.98 -5.18 -9.38
N GLY A 33 -5.32 -4.69 -10.58
CA GLY A 33 -5.32 -5.46 -11.83
C GLY A 33 -6.56 -6.34 -12.02
N HIS A 34 -7.17 -6.81 -10.94
CA HIS A 34 -8.36 -7.67 -10.98
C HIS A 34 -9.69 -6.89 -10.90
N ASN A 35 -9.74 -5.87 -10.03
CA ASN A 35 -10.89 -5.00 -9.80
C ASN A 35 -10.40 -3.59 -9.43
N ASN A 36 -9.90 -2.86 -10.44
CA ASN A 36 -9.36 -1.51 -10.27
C ASN A 36 -10.34 -0.51 -9.61
N PRO A 37 -11.65 -0.49 -9.93
CA PRO A 37 -12.61 0.35 -9.22
C PRO A 37 -12.63 0.08 -7.71
N LEU A 38 -12.55 -1.19 -7.28
CA LEU A 38 -12.44 -1.53 -5.86
C LEU A 38 -11.09 -1.08 -5.28
N ALA A 39 -9.98 -1.28 -6.02
CA ALA A 39 -8.65 -0.84 -5.57
C ALA A 39 -8.60 0.67 -5.29
N GLN A 40 -9.26 1.49 -6.13
CA GLN A 40 -9.36 2.94 -5.94
C GLN A 40 -10.04 3.32 -4.62
N THR A 41 -10.94 2.49 -4.10
CA THR A 41 -11.63 2.78 -2.82
C THR A 41 -10.70 2.71 -1.62
N TYR A 42 -9.56 2.01 -1.70
CA TYR A 42 -8.60 1.86 -0.61
C TYR A 42 -7.55 2.98 -0.56
N LEU A 43 -7.46 3.80 -1.62
CA LEU A 43 -6.61 4.98 -1.66
C LEU A 43 -7.30 6.16 -0.99
N SER A 44 -6.54 7.00 -0.30
CA SER A 44 -7.02 8.26 0.27
C SER A 44 -7.42 9.23 -0.84
N GLU A 45 -8.46 10.02 -0.61
CA GLU A 45 -8.85 11.14 -1.49
C GLU A 45 -7.70 12.14 -1.67
N ALA A 46 -6.94 12.41 -0.60
CA ALA A 46 -5.83 13.36 -0.61
C ALA A 46 -4.55 12.82 -1.27
N SER A 47 -4.53 11.55 -1.70
CA SER A 47 -3.33 10.92 -2.28
C SER A 47 -3.03 11.41 -3.71
N GLY A 48 -4.05 11.81 -4.47
CA GLY A 48 -3.93 12.04 -5.91
C GLY A 48 -3.55 10.77 -6.71
N LEU A 49 -3.73 9.58 -6.13
CA LEU A 49 -3.35 8.30 -6.74
C LEU A 49 -4.52 7.53 -7.36
N LYS A 50 -5.77 7.95 -7.12
CA LYS A 50 -6.96 7.22 -7.58
C LYS A 50 -7.01 7.06 -9.10
N ASP A 51 -6.75 8.13 -9.83
CA ASP A 51 -6.74 8.14 -11.29
C ASP A 51 -5.56 7.38 -11.90
N LYS A 52 -4.57 7.00 -11.07
CA LYS A 52 -3.40 6.23 -11.49
C LYS A 52 -3.60 4.72 -11.41
N VAL A 53 -4.67 4.25 -10.76
CA VAL A 53 -4.98 2.83 -10.65
C VAL A 53 -5.26 2.26 -12.04
N GLY A 54 -4.49 1.24 -12.42
CA GLY A 54 -4.54 0.65 -13.76
C GLY A 54 -3.57 1.26 -14.77
N SER A 55 -2.75 2.24 -14.39
CA SER A 55 -1.66 2.77 -15.22
C SER A 55 -0.31 2.79 -14.51
N ASP A 56 -0.28 3.19 -13.24
CA ASP A 56 0.95 3.21 -12.42
C ASP A 56 1.23 1.80 -11.86
N SER A 57 2.49 1.51 -11.50
CA SER A 57 2.90 0.20 -11.01
C SER A 57 2.57 -0.02 -9.54
N PHE A 58 2.39 1.05 -8.76
CA PHE A 58 2.20 0.97 -7.30
C PHE A 58 3.27 0.09 -6.61
N GLY A 59 4.51 0.20 -7.09
CA GLY A 59 5.67 -0.52 -6.57
C GLY A 59 5.80 -1.97 -7.04
N THR A 60 4.88 -2.46 -7.89
CA THR A 60 5.08 -3.71 -8.64
C THR A 60 6.12 -3.52 -9.77
N ALA A 61 6.55 -4.62 -10.39
CA ALA A 61 7.50 -4.57 -11.49
C ALA A 61 6.85 -4.16 -12.82
N ALA A 62 5.60 -4.56 -13.04
CA ALA A 62 4.81 -4.25 -14.22
C ALA A 62 4.03 -2.94 -14.08
N SER A 63 3.68 -2.28 -15.19
CA SER A 63 2.75 -1.15 -15.16
C SER A 63 1.32 -1.62 -14.89
N GLY A 64 0.47 -0.73 -14.38
CA GLY A 64 -0.90 -1.09 -13.95
C GLY A 64 -1.75 -1.73 -15.05
N ASP A 65 -1.50 -1.41 -16.32
CA ASP A 65 -2.21 -1.94 -17.48
C ASP A 65 -1.77 -3.38 -17.86
N GLN A 66 -0.62 -3.82 -17.35
CA GLN A 66 -0.03 -5.14 -17.61
C GLN A 66 -0.36 -6.16 -16.50
N ILE A 67 -0.77 -5.67 -15.33
CA ILE A 67 -1.05 -6.49 -14.15
C ILE A 67 -2.40 -7.20 -14.33
N GLN A 68 -2.39 -8.54 -14.36
CA GLN A 68 -3.61 -9.34 -14.28
C GLN A 68 -4.06 -9.54 -12.83
N ARG A 69 -3.10 -9.68 -11.92
CA ARG A 69 -3.30 -9.72 -10.46
C ARG A 69 -1.97 -9.48 -9.76
N VAL A 70 -2.05 -9.13 -8.47
CA VAL A 70 -0.86 -9.04 -7.60
C VAL A 70 -0.89 -10.15 -6.56
N LEU A 71 0.27 -10.74 -6.32
CA LEU A 71 0.51 -11.67 -5.22
C LEU A 71 1.20 -10.94 -4.08
N VAL A 72 0.58 -10.95 -2.91
CA VAL A 72 1.22 -10.45 -1.68
C VAL A 72 2.00 -11.60 -1.06
N LYS A 73 3.32 -11.46 -0.99
CA LYS A 73 4.23 -12.48 -0.46
C LYS A 73 4.49 -12.29 1.03
N ARG A 74 4.50 -11.05 1.50
CA ARG A 74 4.75 -10.70 2.91
C ARG A 74 4.16 -9.35 3.24
N ILE A 75 3.69 -9.20 4.48
CA ILE A 75 3.37 -7.91 5.08
C ILE A 75 4.20 -7.79 6.36
N ILE A 76 4.81 -6.62 6.56
CA ILE A 76 5.58 -6.26 7.74
C ILE A 76 4.92 -5.00 8.32
N TYR A 77 4.39 -5.15 9.52
CA TYR A 77 3.80 -4.08 10.30
C TYR A 77 4.19 -4.26 11.77
N THR A 78 4.61 -3.17 12.40
CA THR A 78 4.83 -3.11 13.85
C THR A 78 3.67 -2.32 14.44
N PRO A 79 2.72 -2.98 15.14
CA PRO A 79 1.59 -2.31 15.74
C PRO A 79 2.03 -1.20 16.70
N ASP A 80 1.41 -0.03 16.56
CA ASP A 80 1.62 1.13 17.42
C ASP A 80 0.25 1.58 17.93
N LYS A 81 -0.19 0.93 19.01
CA LYS A 81 -1.54 1.09 19.55
C LYS A 81 -1.89 2.55 19.85
N GLU A 82 -0.90 3.32 20.34
CA GLU A 82 -1.12 4.73 20.63
C GLU A 82 -1.44 5.52 19.35
N LYS A 83 -0.67 5.31 18.28
CA LYS A 83 -0.94 5.94 16.98
C LYS A 83 -2.24 5.48 16.36
N GLU A 84 -2.55 4.18 16.47
CA GLU A 84 -3.79 3.62 15.95
C GLU A 84 -5.01 4.24 16.64
N GLU A 85 -4.99 4.34 17.98
CA GLU A 85 -6.07 4.96 18.78
C GLU A 85 -6.18 6.47 18.54
N LYS A 86 -5.05 7.15 18.30
CA LYS A 86 -5.01 8.58 17.94
C LYS A 86 -5.24 8.85 16.46
N HIS A 87 -5.44 7.82 15.64
CA HIS A 87 -5.59 7.93 14.19
C HIS A 87 -4.41 8.65 13.51
N GLU A 88 -3.21 8.49 14.05
CA GLU A 88 -1.98 9.02 13.46
C GLU A 88 -1.51 8.16 12.28
N PRO A 89 -0.75 8.73 11.33
CA PRO A 89 -0.20 7.96 10.22
C PRO A 89 0.70 6.81 10.68
N VAL A 90 0.49 5.64 10.10
CA VAL A 90 1.28 4.42 10.34
C VAL A 90 1.97 3.96 9.06
N ARG A 91 2.99 3.10 9.20
CA ARG A 91 3.75 2.57 8.06
C ARG A 91 3.58 1.07 7.95
N VAL A 92 3.22 0.61 6.76
CA VAL A 92 3.07 -0.80 6.44
C VAL A 92 3.96 -1.12 5.26
N THR A 93 4.85 -2.10 5.40
CA THR A 93 5.66 -2.59 4.30
C THR A 93 5.06 -3.88 3.76
N VAL A 94 4.99 -4.00 2.44
CA VAL A 94 4.45 -5.16 1.75
C VAL A 94 5.41 -5.61 0.65
N SER A 95 5.60 -6.91 0.53
CA SER A 95 6.35 -7.53 -0.55
C SER A 95 5.38 -8.09 -1.59
N VAL A 96 5.42 -7.58 -2.81
CA VAL A 96 4.43 -7.86 -3.86
C VAL A 96 5.07 -8.31 -5.16
N ALA A 97 4.43 -9.27 -5.84
CA ALA A 97 4.80 -9.72 -7.18
C ALA A 97 3.62 -9.50 -8.14
N SER A 98 3.88 -8.88 -9.29
CA SER A 98 2.90 -8.77 -10.37
C SER A 98 2.82 -10.09 -11.15
N VAL A 99 1.61 -10.50 -11.53
CA VAL A 99 1.39 -11.55 -12.51
C VAL A 99 0.89 -10.89 -13.79
N THR A 100 1.62 -11.09 -14.87
CA THR A 100 1.32 -10.59 -16.21
C THR A 100 1.07 -11.75 -17.16
N SER A 101 0.79 -11.47 -18.43
CA SER A 101 0.72 -12.51 -19.47
C SER A 101 2.06 -13.24 -19.70
N ALA A 102 3.19 -12.65 -19.30
CA ALA A 102 4.51 -13.26 -19.43
C ALA A 102 4.88 -14.16 -18.23
N GLY A 103 4.13 -14.08 -17.13
CA GLY A 103 4.39 -14.83 -15.91
C GLY A 103 4.40 -13.96 -14.66
N GLU A 104 4.94 -14.51 -13.57
CA GLU A 104 5.14 -13.82 -12.30
C GLU A 104 6.49 -13.09 -12.29
N ASP A 105 6.47 -11.80 -11.95
CA ASP A 105 7.68 -11.01 -11.73
C ASP A 105 8.32 -11.27 -10.36
N PRO A 106 9.62 -10.99 -10.19
CA PRO A 106 10.25 -11.01 -8.88
C PRO A 106 9.55 -10.07 -7.87
N PRO A 107 9.40 -10.48 -6.60
CA PRO A 107 8.74 -9.64 -5.60
C PRO A 107 9.54 -8.37 -5.30
N ARG A 108 8.82 -7.28 -5.01
CA ARG A 108 9.37 -5.98 -4.61
C ARG A 108 8.73 -5.50 -3.32
N ASP A 109 9.55 -4.89 -2.48
CA ASP A 109 9.08 -4.30 -1.23
C ASP A 109 8.63 -2.86 -1.44
N VAL A 110 7.45 -2.55 -0.90
CA VAL A 110 6.81 -1.24 -0.97
C VAL A 110 6.39 -0.86 0.43
N THR A 111 6.81 0.32 0.90
CA THR A 111 6.34 0.87 2.16
C THR A 111 5.25 1.91 1.89
N TRP A 112 4.10 1.74 2.52
CA TRP A 112 2.98 2.67 2.48
C TRP A 112 2.91 3.46 3.77
N GLU A 113 2.64 4.76 3.65
CA GLU A 113 2.04 5.55 4.71
C GLU A 113 0.52 5.38 4.63
N VAL A 114 -0.08 4.89 5.71
CA VAL A 114 -1.51 4.62 5.85
C VAL A 114 -2.09 5.62 6.85
N ILE A 115 -3.18 6.26 6.48
CA ILE A 115 -3.84 7.30 7.29
C ILE A 115 -5.29 6.93 7.56
N TRP A 116 -5.82 7.44 8.66
CA TRP A 116 -7.25 7.36 8.93
C TRP A 116 -7.99 8.50 8.23
N GLU A 117 -8.93 8.19 7.35
CA GLU A 117 -9.85 9.18 6.80
C GLU A 117 -11.12 9.26 7.67
N PRO A 118 -11.45 10.46 8.22
CA PRO A 118 -12.65 10.65 9.01
C PRO A 118 -13.92 10.49 8.13
N PRO A 119 -15.08 10.24 8.76
CA PRO A 119 -16.34 10.18 8.00
C PRO A 119 -16.56 11.50 7.26
N ARG A 120 -16.92 11.41 5.98
CA ARG A 120 -17.35 12.57 5.18
C ARG A 120 -18.82 12.43 4.84
N GLU A 121 -19.56 13.52 5.00
CA GLU A 121 -20.99 13.56 4.72
C GLU A 121 -21.24 13.17 3.26
N GLY A 122 -22.06 12.13 3.06
CA GLY A 122 -22.53 11.69 1.74
C GLY A 122 -21.59 10.83 0.88
N VAL A 123 -20.37 10.48 1.30
CA VAL A 123 -19.39 9.88 0.34
C VAL A 123 -18.62 8.64 0.84
N ALA A 124 -18.23 8.49 2.11
CA ALA A 124 -17.51 7.28 2.54
C ALA A 124 -17.62 6.97 4.04
N LYS A 125 -17.70 5.68 4.37
CA LYS A 125 -17.42 5.18 5.73
C LYS A 125 -15.98 5.57 6.10
N PRO A 126 -15.70 5.97 7.36
CA PRO A 126 -14.34 6.27 7.79
C PRO A 126 -13.40 5.07 7.62
N GLY A 127 -12.11 5.25 7.84
CA GLY A 127 -11.22 4.10 7.94
C GLY A 127 -9.82 4.36 7.44
N TRP A 128 -8.99 3.32 7.54
CA TRP A 128 -7.63 3.33 7.05
C TRP A 128 -7.59 3.39 5.52
N LYS A 129 -6.67 4.19 5.00
CA LYS A 129 -6.47 4.43 3.56
C LYS A 129 -5.00 4.61 3.23
N LEU A 130 -4.61 4.14 2.05
CA LEU A 130 -3.27 4.30 1.52
C LEU A 130 -3.08 5.75 1.06
N HIS A 131 -2.13 6.47 1.66
CA HIS A 131 -1.89 7.88 1.34
C HIS A 131 -0.78 8.06 0.31
N ARG A 132 0.40 7.48 0.56
CA ARG A 132 1.55 7.56 -0.35
C ARG A 132 2.52 6.42 -0.13
N MET A 133 3.24 6.06 -1.19
CA MET A 133 4.40 5.17 -1.10
C MET A 133 5.61 5.95 -0.59
N ILE A 134 6.30 5.39 0.39
CA ILE A 134 7.56 5.90 0.91
C ILE A 134 8.67 5.24 0.11
N THR A 135 9.33 6.04 -0.73
CA THR A 135 10.58 5.61 -1.36
C THR A 135 11.65 5.46 -0.27
N PRO A 136 12.39 4.35 -0.21
CA PRO A 136 13.56 4.27 0.66
C PRO A 136 14.49 5.42 0.27
N THR A 137 14.74 6.33 1.21
CA THR A 137 15.66 7.44 0.99
C THR A 137 17.00 6.82 0.58
N SER A 138 17.42 6.98 -0.67
CA SER A 138 18.81 6.70 -1.04
C SER A 138 19.67 7.55 -0.12
N ASN A 139 20.42 6.89 0.76
CA ASN A 139 21.56 7.50 1.43
C ASN A 139 22.52 7.97 0.34
N LEU A 140 22.39 9.22 -0.11
CA LEU A 140 23.42 9.87 -0.89
C LEU A 140 24.62 10.06 0.05
N PRO A 141 25.79 9.43 -0.21
CA PRO A 141 26.98 9.79 0.54
C PRO A 141 27.30 11.26 0.26
N ASN A 142 27.42 12.05 1.32
CA ASN A 142 28.00 13.38 1.29
C ASN A 142 29.42 13.28 0.68
N LEU A 143 29.56 13.54 -0.62
CA LEU A 143 30.84 13.90 -1.20
C LEU A 143 31.20 15.29 -0.65
N ARG A 144 31.87 15.30 0.50
CA ARG A 144 32.64 16.46 0.94
C ARG A 144 33.64 16.77 -0.17
N GLN A 145 33.44 17.91 -0.82
CA GLN A 145 34.43 18.48 -1.72
C GLN A 145 35.70 18.74 -0.92
N GLY A 146 36.76 17.99 -1.22
CA GLY A 146 38.10 18.37 -0.85
C GLY A 146 38.48 19.57 -1.70
N HIS A 147 38.58 20.75 -1.08
CA HIS A 147 39.28 21.88 -1.64
C HIS A 147 40.78 21.52 -1.69
N SER A 148 41.31 21.43 -2.91
CA SER A 148 42.75 21.61 -3.15
C SER A 148 43.09 23.09 -3.00
N THR A 149 44.05 23.39 -2.14
CA THR A 149 45.00 24.50 -2.29
C THR A 149 46.33 24.04 -1.74
#